data_AF-A0A529XSZ4-F1
#
_entry.id   AF-A0A529XSZ4-F1
#
_cell.length_a   1.000
_cell.length_b   1.000
_cell.length_c   1.000
_cell.angle_alpha   90.00
_cell.angle_beta   90.00
_cell.angle_gamma   90.00
#
_symmetry.space_group_name_H-M   'P 1'
#
loop_
_entity.id
_entity.type
_entity.pdbx_description
1 polymer ?
#
loop_
_entity_poly.entity_id
_entity_poly.type
_entity_poly.pdbx_seq_one_letter_code
_entity_poly.pdbx_strand_id
1 'polypeptide(L)'
;ELEVAGYEASLAARRYELVDPAKRHVARELEARWNGALERVAELEGRITELRAASAESPKIDRALLLLLAHDLPRVWNAPSTDTRTKQRLVHIVVREIVCDLDKNTNEAVLLIHWTGGRHTEVRVARVKTGRYPG
;
A
#
# COMPACT_ATOMS: atom_id res chain seq x y z
N GLU A 1 17.61 0.92 1.45
CA GLU A 1 18.06 -0.32 0.78
C GLU A 1 19.03 -0.04 -0.36
N LEU A 2 18.63 0.68 -1.43
CA LEU A 2 19.54 1.01 -2.53
C LEU A 2 20.79 1.77 -2.08
N GLU A 3 20.63 2.76 -1.19
CA GLU A 3 21.76 3.53 -0.64
C GLU A 3 22.75 2.64 0.13
N VAL A 4 22.25 1.69 0.91
CA VAL A 4 23.08 0.73 1.65
C VAL A 4 23.81 -0.20 0.69
N ALA A 5 23.13 -0.72 -0.33
CA ALA A 5 23.75 -1.57 -1.36
C ALA A 5 24.83 -0.81 -2.14
N GLY A 6 24.60 0.46 -2.48
CA GLY A 6 25.59 1.32 -3.15
C GLY A 6 26.82 1.58 -2.28
N TYR A 7 26.63 1.79 -0.98
CA TYR A 7 27.73 1.89 -0.03
C TYR A 7 28.54 0.59 0.06
N GLU A 8 27.87 -0.57 0.15
CA GLU A 8 28.52 -1.88 0.20
C GLU A 8 29.34 -2.17 -1.07
N ALA A 9 28.80 -1.86 -2.25
CA ALA A 9 29.51 -1.99 -3.52
C ALA A 9 30.76 -1.10 -3.56
N SER A 10 30.65 0.15 -3.10
CA SER A 10 31.78 1.09 -3.01
C SER A 10 32.86 0.60 -2.04
N LEU A 11 32.45 0.04 -0.90
CA LEU A 11 33.35 -0.52 0.09
C LEU A 11 34.06 -1.78 -0.42
N ALA A 12 33.35 -2.65 -1.15
CA ALA A 12 33.90 -3.84 -1.77
C ALA A 12 34.93 -3.48 -2.86
N ALA A 13 34.63 -2.48 -3.70
CA ALA A 13 35.55 -1.95 -4.71
C ALA A 13 36.87 -1.49 -4.06
N ARG A 14 36.79 -0.66 -3.01
CA ARG A 14 37.98 -0.16 -2.31
C ARG A 14 38.81 -1.27 -1.67
N ARG A 15 38.16 -2.33 -1.17
CA ARG A 15 38.87 -3.50 -0.62
C ARG A 15 39.60 -4.28 -1.71
N TYR A 16 38.98 -4.44 -2.88
CA TYR A 16 39.60 -5.06 -4.05
C TYR A 16 40.81 -4.25 -4.53
N GLU A 17 40.71 -2.93 -4.62
CA GLU A 17 41.81 -2.05 -5.05
C GLU A 17 43.04 -2.10 -4.12
N LEU A 18 42.84 -2.39 -2.84
CA LEU A 18 43.90 -2.44 -1.82
C LEU A 18 44.56 -3.83 -1.69
N VAL A 19 44.08 -4.85 -2.42
CA VAL A 19 44.63 -6.21 -2.31
C VAL A 19 45.99 -6.31 -3.01
N ASP A 20 46.94 -7.00 -2.38
CA ASP A 20 48.19 -7.38 -3.03
C ASP A 20 47.93 -8.37 -4.18
N PRO A 21 48.32 -8.05 -5.43
CA PRO A 21 48.12 -8.93 -6.58
C PRO A 21 48.77 -10.31 -6.43
N ALA A 22 49.82 -10.44 -5.61
CA ALA A 22 50.44 -11.73 -5.32
C ALA A 22 49.48 -12.68 -4.59
N LYS A 23 48.48 -12.15 -3.87
CA LYS A 23 47.45 -12.89 -3.13
C LYS A 23 46.25 -13.22 -4.04
N ARG A 24 46.50 -13.92 -5.15
CA ARG A 24 45.53 -14.20 -6.22
C ARG A 24 44.22 -14.87 -5.77
N HIS A 25 44.21 -15.61 -4.66
CA HIS A 25 42.97 -16.19 -4.12
C HIS A 25 42.11 -15.15 -3.38
N VAL A 26 42.75 -14.28 -2.60
CA VAL A 26 42.09 -13.18 -1.89
C VAL A 26 41.55 -12.16 -2.89
N ALA A 27 42.32 -11.84 -3.94
CA ALA A 27 41.88 -10.95 -5.01
C ALA A 27 40.61 -11.47 -5.70
N ARG A 28 40.57 -12.77 -6.06
CA ARG A 28 39.39 -13.41 -6.65
C ARG A 28 38.18 -13.42 -5.73
N GLU A 29 38.37 -13.64 -4.43
CA GLU A 29 37.26 -13.59 -3.48
C GLU A 29 36.70 -12.18 -3.31
N LEU A 30 37.57 -11.16 -3.26
CA LEU A 30 37.17 -9.76 -3.18
C LEU A 30 36.46 -9.29 -4.45
N GLU A 31 36.95 -9.72 -5.62
CA GLU A 31 36.30 -9.49 -6.91
C GLU A 31 34.90 -10.11 -6.95
N ALA A 32 34.75 -11.38 -6.54
CA ALA A 32 33.46 -12.05 -6.47
C ALA A 32 32.47 -11.32 -5.52
N ARG A 33 32.95 -10.84 -4.36
CA ARG A 33 32.14 -10.06 -3.43
C ARG A 33 31.74 -8.69 -4.00
N TRP A 34 32.64 -8.04 -4.74
CA TRP A 34 32.33 -6.78 -5.40
C TRP A 34 31.30 -6.97 -6.51
N ASN A 35 31.45 -7.99 -7.35
CA ASN A 35 30.49 -8.34 -8.40
C ASN A 35 29.11 -8.63 -7.80
N GLY A 36 29.03 -9.43 -6.73
CA GLY A 36 27.75 -9.68 -6.05
C GLY A 36 27.11 -8.42 -5.46
N ALA A 37 27.91 -7.47 -4.96
CA ALA A 37 27.40 -6.18 -4.49
C ALA A 37 26.89 -5.29 -5.65
N LEU A 38 27.55 -5.32 -6.81
CA LEU A 38 27.09 -4.62 -8.02
C LEU A 38 25.79 -5.21 -8.57
N GLU A 39 25.67 -6.54 -8.60
CA GLU A 39 24.44 -7.24 -9.00
C GLU A 39 23.26 -6.84 -8.09
N ARG A 40 23.50 -6.74 -6.77
CA ARG A 40 22.50 -6.29 -5.80
C ARG A 40 22.02 -4.86 -6.07
N VAL A 41 22.94 -3.96 -6.40
CA VAL A 41 22.59 -2.57 -6.77
C VAL A 41 21.74 -2.55 -8.05
N ALA A 42 22.17 -3.28 -9.08
CA ALA A 42 21.45 -3.35 -10.35
C ALA A 42 20.03 -3.93 -10.20
N GLU A 43 19.85 -4.96 -9.38
CA GLU A 43 18.54 -5.53 -9.05
C GLU A 43 17.61 -4.49 -8.42
N LEU A 44 18.10 -3.73 -7.43
CA LEU A 44 17.32 -2.72 -6.74
C LEU A 44 16.97 -1.54 -7.64
N GLU A 45 17.90 -1.08 -8.49
CA GLU A 45 17.64 -0.05 -9.49
C GLU A 45 16.61 -0.50 -10.54
N GLY A 46 16.70 -1.75 -10.98
CA GLY A 46 15.72 -2.37 -11.89
C GLY A 46 14.31 -2.36 -11.28
N ARG A 47 14.17 -2.86 -10.05
CA ARG A 47 12.89 -2.84 -9.31
C ARG A 47 12.33 -1.44 -9.13
N ILE A 48 13.18 -0.46 -8.80
CA ILE A 48 12.75 0.95 -8.68
C ILE A 48 12.27 1.49 -10.03
N THR A 49 12.96 1.15 -11.11
CA THR A 49 12.58 1.57 -12.46
C THR A 49 11.25 0.98 -12.89
N GLU A 50 11.03 -0.31 -12.64
CA GLU A 50 9.75 -0.99 -12.89
C GLU A 50 8.61 -0.35 -12.09
N LEU A 51 8.82 -0.10 -10.79
CA LEU A 51 7.82 0.56 -9.94
C LEU A 51 7.51 1.99 -10.42
N ARG A 52 8.53 2.72 -10.87
CA ARG A 52 8.34 4.07 -11.44
C ARG A 52 7.59 4.04 -12.77
N ALA A 53 7.88 3.08 -13.64
CA ALA A 53 7.18 2.90 -14.91
C ALA A 53 5.70 2.57 -14.67
N ALA A 54 5.41 1.62 -13.78
CA ALA A 54 4.04 1.27 -13.39
C ALA A 54 3.30 2.46 -12.76
N SER A 55 3.99 3.28 -11.96
CA SER A 55 3.41 4.52 -11.41
C SER A 55 3.20 5.60 -12.47
N ALA A 56 4.00 5.66 -13.52
CA ALA A 56 3.87 6.65 -14.60
C ALA A 56 2.72 6.31 -15.57
N GLU A 57 2.41 5.02 -15.73
CA GLU A 57 1.23 4.54 -16.47
C GLU A 57 -0.08 4.80 -15.73
N SER A 58 -0.03 5.01 -14.41
CA SER A 58 -1.19 5.41 -13.64
C SER A 58 -1.62 6.84 -14.03
N PRO A 59 -2.92 7.08 -14.26
CA PRO A 59 -3.39 8.41 -14.63
C PRO A 59 -2.95 9.45 -13.59
N LYS A 60 -2.41 10.57 -14.06
CA LYS A 60 -2.05 11.69 -13.18
C LYS A 60 -3.30 12.13 -12.43
N ILE A 61 -3.30 11.90 -11.12
CA ILE A 61 -4.38 12.30 -10.25
C ILE A 61 -4.30 13.81 -10.05
N ASP A 62 -5.27 14.55 -10.59
CA ASP A 62 -5.44 15.96 -10.25
C ASP A 62 -6.02 16.05 -8.83
N ARG A 63 -5.15 16.43 -7.90
CA ARG A 63 -5.51 16.58 -6.48
C ARG A 63 -6.58 17.64 -6.26
N ALA A 64 -6.58 18.73 -7.03
CA ALA A 64 -7.58 19.78 -6.90
C ALA A 64 -8.96 19.26 -7.34
N LEU A 65 -9.00 18.55 -8.47
CA LEU A 65 -10.22 17.90 -8.95
C LEU A 65 -10.74 16.85 -7.96
N LEU A 66 -9.87 16.01 -7.40
CA LEU A 66 -10.27 15.05 -6.38
C LEU A 66 -10.87 15.71 -5.13
N LEU A 67 -10.26 16.79 -4.65
CA LEU A 67 -10.78 17.53 -3.49
C LEU A 67 -12.13 18.17 -3.80
N LEU A 68 -12.31 18.69 -5.01
CA LEU A 68 -13.60 19.22 -5.47
C LEU A 68 -14.66 18.13 -5.50
N LEU A 69 -14.34 16.95 -6.06
CA LEU A 69 -15.25 15.80 -6.08
C LEU A 69 -15.61 15.33 -4.66
N ALA A 70 -14.63 15.31 -3.75
CA ALA A 70 -14.86 14.95 -2.35
C ALA A 70 -15.76 15.96 -1.65
N HIS A 71 -15.58 17.26 -1.91
CA HIS A 71 -16.44 18.32 -1.40
C HIS A 71 -17.89 18.18 -1.92
N ASP A 72 -18.06 17.84 -3.19
CA ASP A 72 -19.38 17.69 -3.83
C ASP A 72 -20.08 16.36 -3.52
N LEU A 73 -19.36 15.38 -2.94
CA LEU A 73 -19.88 14.04 -2.69
C LEU A 73 -21.19 14.02 -1.88
N PRO A 74 -21.36 14.79 -0.77
CA PRO A 74 -22.62 14.80 -0.03
C PRO A 74 -23.80 15.31 -0.88
N ARG A 75 -23.56 16.28 -1.76
CA ARG A 75 -24.58 16.82 -2.67
C ARG A 75 -24.98 15.75 -3.69
N VAL A 76 -24.01 15.08 -4.30
CA VAL A 76 -24.26 14.01 -5.27
C VAL A 76 -24.95 12.82 -4.60
N TRP A 77 -24.53 12.43 -3.40
CA TRP A 77 -25.11 11.30 -2.67
C TRP A 77 -26.60 11.50 -2.35
N ASN A 78 -27.00 12.73 -2.03
CA ASN A 78 -28.37 13.06 -1.64
C ASN A 78 -29.25 13.55 -2.80
N ALA A 79 -28.71 13.71 -4.00
CA ALA A 79 -29.49 14.16 -5.15
C ALA A 79 -30.58 13.13 -5.53
N PRO A 80 -31.81 13.56 -5.87
CA PRO A 80 -32.89 12.65 -6.28
C PRO A 80 -32.57 11.84 -7.54
N SER A 81 -31.70 12.35 -8.40
CA SER A 81 -31.22 11.67 -9.61
C SER A 81 -30.18 10.58 -9.34
N THR A 82 -29.63 10.50 -8.13
CA THR A 82 -28.59 9.52 -7.79
C THR A 82 -29.21 8.19 -7.40
N ASP A 83 -29.13 7.24 -8.33
CA ASP A 83 -29.64 5.89 -8.13
C ASP A 83 -28.81 5.06 -7.14
N THR A 84 -29.42 4.00 -6.63
CA THR A 84 -28.79 3.07 -5.68
C THR A 84 -27.52 2.43 -6.27
N ARG A 85 -27.49 2.19 -7.59
CA ARG A 85 -26.33 1.61 -8.27
C ARG A 85 -25.13 2.54 -8.21
N THR A 86 -25.32 3.85 -8.41
CA THR A 86 -24.26 4.85 -8.30
C THR A 86 -23.75 4.94 -6.86
N LYS A 87 -24.65 4.92 -5.88
CA LYS A 87 -24.27 4.89 -4.45
C LYS A 87 -23.43 3.65 -4.11
N GLN A 88 -23.84 2.48 -4.59
CA GLN A 88 -23.11 1.23 -4.38
C GLN A 88 -21.71 1.27 -5.02
N ARG A 89 -21.58 1.83 -6.22
CA ARG A 89 -20.28 2.03 -6.88
C ARG A 89 -19.37 2.94 -6.07
N LEU A 90 -19.89 4.07 -5.58
CA LEU A 90 -19.12 4.99 -4.73
C LEU A 90 -18.61 4.30 -3.46
N VAL A 91 -19.47 3.53 -2.79
CA VAL A 91 -19.08 2.73 -1.61
C VAL A 91 -17.94 1.76 -1.95
N HIS A 92 -18.04 1.03 -3.07
CA HIS A 92 -17.01 0.07 -3.49
C HIS A 92 -15.65 0.71 -3.81
N ILE A 93 -15.64 1.99 -4.18
CA ILE A 93 -14.39 2.73 -4.44
C ILE A 93 -13.69 3.10 -3.12
N VAL A 94 -14.46 3.52 -2.11
CA VAL A 94 -13.91 4.10 -0.88
C VAL A 94 -13.79 3.11 0.28
N VAL A 95 -14.56 2.03 0.28
CA VAL A 95 -14.56 0.99 1.32
C VAL A 95 -13.76 -0.21 0.84
N ARG A 96 -12.73 -0.59 1.59
CA ARG A 96 -11.95 -1.80 1.36
C ARG A 96 -12.67 -3.03 1.91
N GLU A 97 -13.13 -2.95 3.15
CA GLU A 97 -13.91 -4.00 3.80
C GLU A 97 -14.66 -3.44 5.02
N ILE A 98 -15.65 -4.21 5.48
CA ILE A 98 -16.38 -3.93 6.72
C ILE A 98 -16.34 -5.21 7.56
N VAL A 99 -15.73 -5.13 8.74
CA VAL A 99 -15.75 -6.19 9.74
C VAL A 99 -16.90 -5.93 10.70
N CYS A 100 -17.74 -6.94 10.94
CA CYS A 100 -18.89 -6.84 11.82
C CYS A 100 -18.71 -7.76 13.02
N ASP A 101 -18.79 -7.21 14.23
CA ASP A 101 -18.84 -7.95 15.48
C ASP A 101 -20.16 -7.69 16.20
N LEU A 102 -20.69 -8.69 16.90
CA LEU A 102 -21.96 -8.64 17.60
C LEU A 102 -21.71 -8.64 19.11
N ASP A 103 -21.85 -7.47 19.72
CA ASP A 103 -21.77 -7.32 21.17
C ASP A 103 -23.09 -7.75 21.82
N LYS A 104 -23.07 -8.94 22.44
CA LYS A 104 -24.23 -9.52 23.13
C LYS A 104 -24.56 -8.83 24.44
N ASN A 105 -23.61 -8.15 25.07
CA ASN A 105 -23.80 -7.49 26.36
C ASN A 105 -24.54 -6.16 26.19
N THR A 106 -24.20 -5.42 25.12
CA THR A 106 -24.83 -4.13 24.79
C THR A 106 -25.97 -4.27 23.79
N ASN A 107 -26.14 -5.45 23.18
CA ASN A 107 -27.08 -5.68 22.08
C ASN A 107 -26.82 -4.75 20.88
N GLU A 108 -25.54 -4.55 20.56
CA GLU A 108 -25.05 -3.71 19.46
C GLU A 108 -24.34 -4.56 18.40
N ALA A 109 -24.35 -4.07 17.16
CA ALA A 109 -23.43 -4.50 16.11
C ALA A 109 -22.34 -3.45 15.98
N VAL A 110 -21.10 -3.85 16.17
CA VAL A 110 -19.90 -3.01 16.01
C VAL A 110 -19.37 -3.24 14.61
N LEU A 111 -19.41 -2.19 13.78
CA LEU A 111 -18.92 -2.20 12.41
C LEU A 111 -17.59 -1.46 12.35
N LEU A 112 -16.52 -2.17 12.01
CA LEU A 112 -15.22 -1.58 11.71
C LEU A 112 -15.08 -1.45 10.19
N ILE A 113 -15.12 -0.20 9.72
CA ILE A 113 -14.97 0.14 8.30
C ILE A 113 -13.49 0.38 8.02
N HIS A 114 -12.92 -0.40 7.11
CA HIS A 114 -11.59 -0.15 6.57
C HIS A 114 -11.72 0.62 5.26
N TRP A 115 -11.21 1.85 5.24
CA TRP A 115 -11.26 2.71 4.07
C TRP A 115 -10.07 2.46 3.14
N THR A 116 -10.28 2.67 1.85
CA THR A 116 -9.20 2.81 0.87
C THR A 116 -8.28 3.95 1.32
N GLY A 117 -6.98 3.67 1.52
CA GLY A 117 -6.02 4.62 2.09
C GLY A 117 -5.68 4.41 3.57
N GLY A 118 -6.17 3.33 4.19
CA GLY A 118 -5.67 2.84 5.49
C GLY A 118 -6.30 3.50 6.72
N ARG A 119 -7.29 4.39 6.54
CA ARG A 119 -8.09 4.91 7.67
C ARG A 119 -9.08 3.85 8.13
N HIS A 120 -9.43 3.90 9.41
CA HIS A 120 -10.51 3.10 9.99
C HIS A 120 -11.59 3.97 10.64
N THR A 121 -12.82 3.47 10.70
CA THR A 121 -13.92 4.09 11.46
C THR A 121 -14.76 3.01 12.09
N GLU A 122 -15.04 3.15 13.39
CA GLU A 122 -15.98 2.29 14.11
C GLU A 122 -17.37 2.93 14.13
N VAL A 123 -18.39 2.13 13.83
CA VAL A 123 -19.80 2.52 13.93
C VAL A 123 -20.53 1.49 14.77
N ARG A 124 -21.25 1.94 15.80
CA ARG A 124 -22.07 1.07 16.64
C ARG A 124 -23.54 1.26 16.29
N VAL A 125 -24.22 0.14 16.02
CA VAL A 125 -25.63 0.14 15.65
C VAL A 125 -26.39 -0.77 16.61
N ALA A 126 -27.38 -0.22 17.30
CA ALA A 126 -28.27 -1.00 18.16
C ALA A 126 -28.98 -2.08 17.33
N ARG A 127 -28.97 -3.32 17.81
CA ARG A 127 -29.66 -4.43 17.14
C ARG A 127 -31.12 -4.42 17.57
N VAL A 128 -32.03 -4.46 16.59
CA VAL A 128 -33.45 -4.70 16.88
C VAL A 128 -33.56 -6.09 17.51
N LYS A 129 -34.16 -6.19 18.70
CA LYS A 129 -34.42 -7.50 19.34
C LYS A 129 -35.33 -8.31 18.42
N THR A 130 -34.79 -9.33 17.76
CA THR A 130 -35.60 -10.34 17.09
C THR A 130 -36.24 -11.26 18.14
N GLY A 131 -37.50 -11.00 18.47
CA GLY A 131 -38.44 -11.97 19.04
C GLY A 131 -39.75 -11.80 18.28
N ARG A 132 -40.48 -12.82 17.82
CA ARG A 132 -40.68 -14.18 18.34
C ARG A 132 -41.34 -14.98 17.18
N TYR A 133 -40.84 -16.16 16.83
CA TYR A 133 -41.64 -17.10 16.03
C TYR A 133 -42.69 -17.73 16.97
N PRO A 134 -44.00 -17.70 16.68
CA PRO A 134 -44.95 -18.57 17.37
C PRO A 134 -44.75 -19.99 16.85
N GLY A 135 -44.53 -20.93 17.78
CA GLY A 135 -44.58 -22.36 17.52
C GLY A 135 -46.01 -22.87 17.37
#